data_AF-A0AAN9V2W9-F1
#
_entry.id   AF-A0AAN9V2W9-F1
#
_cell.length_a   1.000
_cell.length_b   1.000
_cell.length_c   1.000
_cell.angle_alpha   90.00
_cell.angle_beta   90.00
_cell.angle_gamma   90.00
#
_symmetry.space_group_name_H-M   'P 1'
#
loop_
_entity.id
_entity.type
_entity.pdbx_description
1 polymer ?
#
loop_
_entity_poly.entity_id
_entity_poly.type
_entity_poly.pdbx_seq_one_letter_code
_entity_poly.pdbx_strand_id
1 'polypeptide(L)'
;MSEANTVAPPQLYPTERALDVKVEPWKLSLSYPNGTSDSVFTFIVGTFARKPTLSGWGDVQGLRVTVSGSVEEAYGLSFGGANGGADSPIQDFEYWNFTHTVPSNLTGVPEVVLEFELL
;
A
#
# COMPACT_ATOMS: atom_id res chain seq x y z
N MET A 1 -7.16 11.69 -28.98
CA MET A 1 -7.15 12.21 -27.61
C MET A 1 -5.98 11.56 -26.89
N SER A 2 -4.99 12.31 -26.43
CA SER A 2 -3.94 11.78 -25.57
C SER A 2 -4.56 11.46 -24.21
N GLU A 3 -4.71 10.18 -23.89
CA GLU A 3 -5.10 9.77 -22.53
C GLU A 3 -4.02 10.25 -21.56
N ALA A 4 -4.45 10.97 -20.52
CA ALA A 4 -3.56 11.31 -19.41
C ALA A 4 -2.97 10.01 -18.84
N ASN A 5 -1.70 10.03 -18.41
CA ASN A 5 -1.14 8.93 -17.64
C ASN A 5 -2.03 8.72 -16.40
N THR A 6 -2.85 7.67 -16.41
CA THR A 6 -3.72 7.33 -15.28
C THR A 6 -2.84 6.84 -14.14
N VAL A 7 -2.77 7.64 -13.08
CA VAL A 7 -2.16 7.27 -11.80
C VAL A 7 -3.29 6.97 -10.82
N ALA A 8 -3.33 5.76 -10.28
CA ALA A 8 -4.22 5.41 -9.19
C ALA A 8 -3.45 5.53 -7.87
N PRO A 9 -3.78 6.48 -6.98
CA PRO A 9 -3.10 6.58 -5.70
C PRO A 9 -3.48 5.40 -4.79
N PRO A 10 -2.54 4.85 -4.01
CA PRO A 10 -2.86 3.82 -3.03
C PRO A 10 -3.80 4.36 -1.94
N GLN A 11 -4.69 3.51 -1.43
CA GLN A 11 -5.56 3.79 -0.29
C GLN A 11 -5.11 2.98 0.93
N LEU A 12 -5.10 3.58 2.12
CA LEU A 12 -4.75 2.89 3.36
C LEU A 12 -5.97 2.22 3.99
N TYR A 13 -5.82 0.96 4.42
CA TYR A 13 -6.80 0.25 5.24
C TYR A 13 -6.21 -0.09 6.62
N PRO A 14 -6.38 0.78 7.63
CA PRO A 14 -5.65 0.67 8.89
C PRO A 14 -6.23 -0.40 9.83
N THR A 15 -5.36 -1.08 10.58
CA THR A 15 -5.74 -2.01 11.65
C THR A 15 -5.86 -1.34 13.03
N GLU A 16 -5.33 -0.13 13.17
CA GLU A 16 -5.19 0.57 14.45
C GLU A 16 -6.20 1.72 14.62
N ARG A 17 -6.53 2.03 15.88
CA ARG A 17 -7.48 3.10 16.23
C ARG A 17 -6.89 4.52 16.17
N ALA A 18 -5.57 4.63 16.22
CA ALA A 18 -4.85 5.89 16.15
C ALA A 18 -3.84 5.84 15.01
N LEU A 19 -3.91 6.84 14.14
CA LEU A 19 -3.03 6.98 12.98
C LEU A 19 -2.56 8.43 12.92
N ASP A 20 -1.24 8.61 13.00
CA ASP A 20 -0.60 9.88 12.73
C ASP A 20 -0.14 9.89 11.27
N VAL A 21 -0.45 10.98 10.57
CA VAL A 21 -0.20 11.14 9.13
C VAL A 21 0.61 12.40 8.89
N LYS A 22 1.74 12.25 8.20
CA LYS A 22 2.52 13.36 7.66
C LYS A 22 2.56 13.27 6.15
N VAL A 23 2.05 14.31 5.49
CA VAL A 23 2.04 14.43 4.03
C VAL A 23 3.05 15.49 3.61
N GLU A 24 3.97 15.11 2.75
CA GLU A 24 4.97 15.98 2.15
C GLU A 24 4.98 15.76 0.62
N PRO A 25 5.55 16.69 -0.17
CA PRO A 25 5.70 16.47 -1.60
C PRO A 25 6.38 15.13 -1.86
N TRP A 26 5.70 14.25 -2.59
CA TRP A 26 6.21 12.93 -2.98
C TRP A 26 6.52 11.98 -1.81
N LYS A 27 5.97 12.24 -0.63
CA LYS A 27 6.22 11.42 0.56
C LYS A 27 5.00 11.36 1.47
N LEU A 28 4.64 10.16 1.89
CA LEU A 28 3.61 9.88 2.88
C LEU A 28 4.24 9.10 4.03
N SER A 29 4.21 9.64 5.25
CA SER A 29 4.65 8.94 6.45
C SER A 29 3.44 8.67 7.33
N LEU A 30 3.28 7.42 7.76
CA LEU A 30 2.17 6.94 8.56
C LEU A 30 2.73 6.23 9.78
N SER A 31 2.22 6.56 10.96
CA SER A 31 2.58 5.85 12.17
C SER A 31 1.37 5.52 13.02
N TYR A 32 1.47 4.45 13.80
CA TYR A 32 0.43 4.04 14.74
C TYR A 32 0.92 4.30 16.16
N PRO A 33 0.60 5.45 16.80
CA PRO A 33 1.16 5.82 18.10
C PRO A 33 0.88 4.82 19.22
N ASN A 34 -0.23 4.09 19.10
CA ASN A 34 -0.64 3.04 20.03
C ASN A 34 -0.42 1.63 19.47
N GLY A 35 0.22 1.51 18.31
CA GLY A 35 0.49 0.25 17.64
C GLY A 35 1.64 -0.51 18.28
N THR A 36 1.76 -1.79 17.92
CA THR A 36 2.79 -2.71 18.39
C THR A 36 3.40 -3.47 17.21
N SER A 37 4.22 -4.47 17.49
CA SER A 37 4.69 -5.42 16.46
C SER A 37 3.57 -6.21 15.79
N ASP A 38 2.35 -6.21 16.35
CA ASP A 38 1.19 -6.87 15.76
C ASP A 38 0.45 -5.96 14.76
N SER A 39 0.85 -4.69 14.66
CA SER A 39 0.25 -3.75 13.73
C SER A 39 0.62 -4.07 12.28
N VAL A 40 -0.29 -3.73 11.37
CA VAL A 40 -0.15 -4.00 9.94
C VAL A 40 -0.49 -2.75 9.13
N PHE A 41 0.31 -2.49 8.10
CA PHE A 41 0.03 -1.42 7.13
C PHE A 41 -0.41 -2.04 5.81
N THR A 42 -1.65 -1.75 5.41
CA THR A 42 -2.29 -2.35 4.24
C THR A 42 -2.62 -1.26 3.22
N PHE A 43 -2.05 -1.38 2.01
CA PHE A 43 -2.28 -0.44 0.91
C PHE A 43 -3.01 -1.11 -0.24
N ILE A 44 -4.13 -0.51 -0.64
CA ILE A 44 -5.00 -0.97 -1.72
C ILE A 44 -4.68 -0.15 -2.98
N VAL A 45 -4.36 -0.83 -4.08
CA VAL A 45 -4.12 -0.22 -5.40
C VAL A 45 -5.13 -0.79 -6.39
N GLY A 46 -5.86 0.09 -7.09
CA GLY A 46 -6.81 -0.34 -8.13
C GLY A 46 -6.12 -1.01 -9.31
N THR A 47 -6.89 -1.77 -10.09
CA THR A 47 -6.39 -2.37 -11.33
C THR A 47 -6.18 -1.31 -12.42
N PHE A 48 -5.23 -1.56 -13.32
CA PHE A 48 -5.00 -0.72 -14.49
C PHE A 48 -5.48 -1.43 -15.76
N ALA A 49 -6.20 -0.72 -16.63
CA ALA A 49 -6.77 -1.30 -17.85
C ALA A 49 -5.74 -2.02 -18.74
N ARG A 50 -4.48 -1.55 -18.77
CA ARG A 50 -3.40 -2.12 -19.58
C ARG A 50 -2.48 -3.06 -18.80
N LYS A 51 -2.59 -3.07 -17.46
CA LYS A 51 -1.75 -3.87 -16.57
C LYS A 51 -2.57 -4.32 -15.36
N PRO A 52 -3.50 -5.27 -15.56
CA PRO A 52 -4.41 -5.70 -14.50
C PRO A 52 -3.70 -6.51 -13.42
N THR A 53 -2.54 -7.11 -13.73
CA THR A 53 -1.75 -7.92 -12.80
C THR A 53 -0.55 -7.15 -12.29
N LEU A 54 -0.41 -7.07 -10.97
CA LEU A 54 0.77 -6.56 -10.29
C LEU A 54 1.51 -7.72 -9.63
N SER A 55 2.83 -7.79 -9.82
CA SER A 55 3.72 -8.69 -9.08
C SER A 55 4.42 -8.00 -7.90
N GLY A 56 4.28 -6.68 -7.81
CA GLY A 56 4.86 -5.86 -6.74
C GLY A 56 4.77 -4.36 -7.04
N TRP A 57 5.38 -3.54 -6.18
CA TRP A 57 5.37 -2.07 -6.31
C TRP A 57 5.94 -1.55 -7.63
N GLY A 58 6.92 -2.26 -8.22
CA GLY A 58 7.49 -1.92 -9.52
C GLY A 58 6.51 -2.04 -10.68
N ASP A 59 5.36 -2.67 -10.46
CA ASP A 59 4.33 -2.81 -11.48
C ASP A 59 3.27 -1.71 -11.46
N VAL A 60 3.24 -0.87 -10.41
CA VAL A 60 2.29 0.24 -10.29
C VAL A 60 2.50 1.23 -11.44
N GLN A 61 1.42 1.52 -12.18
CA GLN A 61 1.53 2.33 -13.39
C GLN A 61 1.69 3.82 -13.04
N GLY A 62 2.70 4.46 -13.66
CA GLY A 62 2.94 5.90 -13.57
C GLY A 62 3.62 6.37 -12.28
N LEU A 63 3.91 5.47 -11.34
CA LEU A 63 4.63 5.77 -10.10
C LEU A 63 5.69 4.73 -9.83
N ARG A 64 6.89 5.17 -9.46
CA ARG A 64 7.80 4.36 -8.66
C ARG A 64 7.48 4.61 -7.19
N VAL A 65 7.30 3.53 -6.43
CA VAL A 65 7.02 3.58 -5.00
C VAL A 65 8.16 2.90 -4.25
N THR A 66 8.75 3.61 -3.30
CA THR A 66 9.73 3.05 -2.35
C THR A 66 9.08 3.00 -0.97
N VAL A 67 9.16 1.85 -0.32
CA VAL A 67 8.63 1.64 1.03
C VAL A 67 9.79 1.54 2.01
N SER A 68 9.68 2.22 3.15
CA SER A 68 10.66 2.17 4.24
C SER A 68 9.96 2.37 5.59
N GLY A 69 10.72 2.37 6.69
CA GLY A 69 10.20 2.53 8.05
C GLY A 69 10.47 1.31 8.92
N SER A 70 9.63 1.08 9.92
CA SER A 70 9.67 -0.09 10.81
C SER A 70 8.76 -1.21 10.33
N VAL A 71 8.90 -1.57 9.05
CA VAL A 71 8.20 -2.68 8.40
C VAL A 71 9.20 -3.70 7.84
N GLU A 72 8.77 -4.95 7.71
CA GLU A 72 9.56 -6.00 7.07
C GLU A 72 9.77 -5.69 5.57
N GLU A 73 10.93 -6.08 5.03
CA GLU A 73 11.22 -5.89 3.59
C GLU A 73 10.30 -6.76 2.72
N ALA A 74 10.00 -7.98 3.20
CA ALA A 74 9.04 -8.86 2.57
C ALA A 74 7.61 -8.42 2.93
N TYR A 75 6.76 -8.27 1.92
CA TYR A 75 5.37 -7.90 2.08
C TYR A 75 4.44 -8.95 1.43
N GLY A 76 3.22 -9.02 1.94
CA GLY A 76 2.14 -9.80 1.33
C GLY A 76 1.57 -9.07 0.12
N LEU A 77 1.29 -9.82 -0.95
CA LEU A 77 0.57 -9.32 -2.12
C LEU A 77 -0.60 -10.25 -2.44
N SER A 78 -1.81 -9.72 -2.45
CA SER A 78 -3.02 -10.46 -2.81
C SER A 78 -3.92 -9.66 -3.75
N PHE A 79 -4.74 -10.38 -4.51
CA PHE A 79 -5.71 -9.81 -5.43
C PHE A 79 -7.12 -10.07 -4.93
N GLY A 80 -7.93 -9.01 -4.84
CA GLY A 80 -9.35 -9.05 -4.54
C GLY A 80 -10.17 -8.95 -5.82
N GLY A 81 -10.36 -10.07 -6.52
CA GLY A 81 -11.00 -10.11 -7.83
C GLY A 81 -12.38 -10.75 -7.82
N ALA A 82 -13.26 -10.30 -8.71
CA ALA A 82 -14.61 -10.86 -8.83
C ALA A 82 -14.59 -12.28 -9.42
N ASN A 83 -13.53 -12.63 -10.15
CA ASN A 83 -13.37 -13.92 -10.85
C ASN A 83 -12.16 -14.73 -10.38
N GLY A 84 -11.69 -14.49 -9.16
CA GLY A 84 -10.54 -15.18 -8.56
C GLY A 84 -9.64 -14.23 -7.78
N GLY A 85 -8.56 -14.77 -7.23
CA GLY A 85 -7.71 -14.06 -6.26
C GLY A 85 -7.77 -14.71 -4.88
N ALA A 86 -6.97 -14.18 -3.96
CA ALA A 86 -6.95 -14.66 -2.57
C ALA A 86 -7.97 -13.90 -1.70
N ASP A 87 -8.37 -12.70 -2.12
CA ASP A 87 -9.35 -11.85 -1.45
C ASP A 87 -10.61 -11.68 -2.31
N SER A 88 -11.64 -11.04 -1.73
CA SER A 88 -12.86 -10.64 -2.44
C SER A 88 -12.85 -9.14 -2.77
N PRO A 89 -13.56 -8.70 -3.83
CA PRO A 89 -13.75 -7.29 -4.14
C PRO A 89 -14.36 -6.49 -2.99
N ILE A 90 -14.00 -5.21 -2.89
CA ILE A 90 -14.59 -4.27 -1.93
C ILE A 90 -15.52 -3.33 -2.70
N GLN A 91 -16.81 -3.32 -2.37
CA GLN A 91 -17.82 -2.51 -3.07
C GLN A 91 -17.76 -2.68 -4.61
N ASP A 92 -17.60 -3.92 -5.07
CA ASP A 92 -17.45 -4.31 -6.48
C ASP A 92 -16.18 -3.78 -7.19
N PHE A 93 -15.24 -3.13 -6.46
CA PHE A 93 -13.94 -2.74 -6.99
C PHE A 93 -12.92 -3.87 -6.82
N GLU A 94 -12.25 -4.22 -7.91
CA GLU A 94 -11.09 -5.11 -7.89
C GLU A 94 -9.83 -4.35 -7.53
N TYR A 95 -8.96 -4.96 -6.73
CA TYR A 95 -7.77 -4.31 -6.21
C TYR A 95 -6.63 -5.28 -5.92
N TRP A 96 -5.43 -4.72 -5.88
CA TRP A 96 -4.22 -5.35 -5.34
C TRP A 96 -3.98 -4.83 -3.93
N ASN A 97 -3.69 -5.75 -3.03
CA ASN A 97 -3.49 -5.49 -1.63
C ASN A 97 -2.02 -5.73 -1.24
N PHE A 98 -1.35 -4.69 -0.77
CA PHE A 98 0.02 -4.71 -0.30
C PHE A 98 0.03 -4.65 1.22
N THR A 99 0.45 -5.74 1.86
CA THR A 99 0.42 -5.91 3.32
C THR A 99 1.82 -5.91 3.89
N HIS A 100 2.16 -4.86 4.65
CA HIS A 100 3.44 -4.72 5.35
C HIS A 100 3.26 -5.01 6.84
N THR A 101 4.02 -5.96 7.35
CA THR A 101 4.04 -6.32 8.77
C THR A 101 5.18 -5.62 9.49
N VAL A 102 4.99 -5.35 10.78
CA VAL A 102 6.03 -4.80 11.64
C VAL A 102 6.94 -5.92 12.15
N PRO A 103 8.27 -5.71 12.23
CA PRO A 103 9.17 -6.71 12.81
C PRO A 103 8.82 -7.03 14.27
N SER A 104 8.82 -8.32 14.61
CA SER A 104 8.46 -8.81 15.95
C SER A 104 9.33 -8.27 17.09
N ASN A 105 10.54 -7.78 16.77
CA ASN A 105 11.49 -7.22 17.71
C ASN A 105 11.47 -5.68 17.76
N LEU A 106 10.51 -5.02 17.11
CA LEU A 106 10.43 -3.56 17.13
C LEU A 106 10.28 -3.04 18.57
N THR A 107 11.16 -2.12 18.95
CA THR A 107 11.00 -1.27 20.14
C THR A 107 10.70 0.15 19.69
N GLY A 108 9.43 0.57 19.75
CA GLY A 108 9.02 1.91 19.35
C GLY A 108 7.65 1.95 18.69
N VAL A 109 7.36 3.07 18.04
CA VAL A 109 6.11 3.30 17.31
C VAL A 109 6.23 2.70 15.90
N PRO A 110 5.29 1.82 15.48
CA PRO A 110 5.22 1.36 14.10
C PRO A 110 5.07 2.52 13.11
N GLU A 111 5.85 2.51 12.05
CA GLU A 111 5.87 3.53 11.01
C GLU A 111 6.11 2.88 9.64
N VAL A 112 5.38 3.36 8.64
CA VAL A 112 5.67 3.10 7.24
C VAL A 112 5.76 4.42 6.48
N VAL A 113 6.74 4.50 5.60
CA VAL A 113 7.01 5.66 4.75
C VAL A 113 6.95 5.21 3.30
N LEU A 114 6.09 5.87 2.52
CA LEU A 114 6.03 5.74 1.07
C LEU A 114 6.66 6.98 0.44
N GLU A 115 7.67 6.77 -0.39
CA GLU A 115 8.25 7.80 -1.26
C GLU A 115 7.87 7.51 -2.71
N PHE A 116 7.49 8.55 -3.43
CA PHE A 116 6.93 8.47 -4.77
C PHE A 116 7.81 9.19 -5.79
N GLU A 117 7.91 8.64 -6.99
CA GLU A 117 8.51 9.31 -8.14
C GLU A 117 7.58 9.12 -9.34
N LEU A 118 7.23 10.22 -10.03
CA LEU A 118 6.40 10.17 -11.23
C LEU A 118 7.21 9.63 -12.41
N LEU A 119 6.63 8.70 -13.18
CA LEU A 119 7.25 8.08 -14.35
C LEU A 119 6.70 8.60 -15.69
#